data_AF-A0A6M0FAM0-F1
#
_entry.id   AF-A0A6M0FAM0-F1
#
_cell.length_a   1.000
_cell.length_b   1.000
_cell.length_c   1.000
_cell.angle_alpha   90.00
_cell.angle_beta   90.00
_cell.angle_gamma   90.00
#
_symmetry.space_group_name_H-M   'P 1'
#
loop_
_entity.id
_entity.type
_entity.pdbx_description
1 polymer ?
#
loop_
_entity_poly.entity_id
_entity_poly.type
_entity_poly.pdbx_seq_one_letter_code
_entity_poly.pdbx_strand_id
1 'polypeptide(L)' 'MARYQFSEDAIKDINKICDYLAKNNPRSASNLFDAIRQKCKLFGNFPNIGKSYAQIRPNLPKNCGLKPPLLRG' A
#
# COMPACT_ATOMS: atom_id res chain seq x y z
N MET A 1 6.05 15.87 2.57
CA MET A 1 5.90 14.40 2.67
C MET A 1 5.05 13.93 1.52
N ALA A 2 5.48 12.90 0.80
CA ALA A 2 4.68 12.35 -0.29
C ALA A 2 3.39 11.74 0.26
N ARG A 3 2.27 12.10 -0.38
CA ARG A 3 0.93 11.68 0.03
C ARG A 3 0.59 10.41 -0.77
N TYR A 4 0.22 9.35 -0.06
CA TYR A 4 -0.24 8.11 -0.68
C TYR A 4 -1.72 7.88 -0.40
N GLN A 5 -2.36 7.13 -1.27
CA GLN A 5 -3.75 6.72 -1.12
C GLN A 5 -3.92 5.27 -1.57
N PHE A 6 -4.77 4.53 -0.86
CA PHE A 6 -5.17 3.20 -1.27
C PHE A 6 -6.42 3.28 -2.13
N SER A 7 -6.55 2.36 -3.10
CA SER A 7 -7.84 2.13 -3.77
C SER A 7 -8.82 1.47 -2.79
N GLU A 8 -10.12 1.56 -3.11
CA GLU A 8 -11.15 0.91 -2.30
C GLU A 8 -10.94 -0.62 -2.21
N ASP A 9 -10.53 -1.25 -3.31
CA ASP A 9 -10.21 -2.68 -3.31
C ASP A 9 -9.04 -3.00 -2.39
N ALA A 10 -7.98 -2.20 -2.41
CA ALA A 10 -6.84 -2.39 -1.51
C ALA A 10 -7.23 -2.21 -0.03
N ILE A 11 -8.14 -1.28 0.29
CA ILE A 11 -8.67 -1.11 1.65
C ILE A 11 -9.45 -2.36 2.08
N LYS A 12 -10.32 -2.88 1.21
CA LYS A 12 -11.08 -4.12 1.48
C LYS A 12 -10.15 -5.30 1.71
N ASP A 13 -9.11 -5.45 0.89
CA ASP A 13 -8.13 -6.52 1.03
C ASP A 13 -7.37 -6.42 2.35
N ILE A 14 -6.89 -5.22 2.72
CA ILE A 14 -6.19 -4.99 4.00
C ILE A 14 -7.09 -5.34 5.18
N ASN A 15 -8.35 -4.89 5.17
CA ASN A 15 -9.31 -5.20 6.23
C ASN A 15 -9.55 -6.69 6.34
N LYS A 16 -9.78 -7.39 5.21
CA LYS A 16 -10.01 -8.83 5.19
C LYS A 16 -8.83 -9.62 5.76
N ILE A 17 -7.60 -9.19 5.47
CA ILE A 17 -6.38 -9.82 6.03
C ILE A 17 -6.29 -9.53 7.54
N CYS A 18 -6.56 -8.29 7.96
CA CYS A 18 -6.53 -7.92 9.38
C CYS A 18 -7.57 -8.70 10.18
N ASP A 19 -8.80 -8.82 9.67
CA ASP A 19 -9.87 -9.60 10.29
C ASP A 19 -9.50 -11.08 10.42
N TYR A 20 -8.86 -11.63 9.38
CA TYR A 20 -8.36 -13.00 9.42
C TYR A 20 -7.27 -13.19 10.49
N LEU A 21 -6.30 -12.29 10.56
CA LEU A 21 -5.22 -12.35 11.55
C LEU A 21 -5.73 -12.16 12.98
N ALA A 22 -6.69 -11.25 13.17
CA ALA A 22 -7.24 -10.91 14.47
C ALA A 22 -7.96 -12.09 15.15
N LYS A 23 -8.49 -13.05 14.38
CA LYS A 23 -9.10 -14.28 14.91
C LYS A 23 -8.15 -15.10 15.78
N ASN A 24 -6.86 -15.08 15.47
CA ASN A 24 -5.85 -15.84 16.21
C ASN A 24 -4.95 -14.93 17.05
N ASN A 25 -4.58 -13.76 16.53
CA ASN A 25 -3.71 -12.82 17.22
C ASN A 25 -4.00 -11.36 16.78
N PRO A 26 -4.75 -10.57 17.58
CA PRO A 26 -5.07 -9.18 17.25
C PRO A 26 -3.82 -8.29 17.17
N ARG A 27 -2.75 -8.60 17.92
CA ARG A 27 -1.49 -7.84 17.82
C ARG A 27 -0.82 -8.05 16.46
N SER A 28 -0.94 -9.23 15.85
CA SER A 28 -0.42 -9.46 14.50
C SER A 28 -1.13 -8.62 13.44
N ALA A 29 -2.44 -8.39 13.58
CA ALA A 29 -3.20 -7.52 12.68
C ALA A 29 -2.70 -6.06 12.76
N SER A 30 -2.51 -5.54 13.98
CA SER A 30 -1.94 -4.20 14.18
C SER A 30 -0.53 -4.07 13.61
N ASN A 31 0.33 -5.07 13.86
CA ASN A 31 1.70 -5.07 13.34
C ASN A 31 1.74 -5.09 11.80
N LEU A 32 0.85 -5.84 11.16
CA LEU A 32 0.74 -5.84 9.70
C LEU A 32 0.36 -4.45 9.18
N PHE A 33 -0.66 -3.83 9.77
CA PHE A 33 -1.12 -2.51 9.33
C PHE A 33 -0.03 -1.46 9.46
N ASP A 34 0.72 -1.45 10.57
CA ASP A 34 1.86 -0.55 10.75
C ASP A 34 2.97 -0.80 9.72
N ALA A 35 3.31 -2.07 9.46
CA ALA A 35 4.31 -2.43 8.46
C ALA A 35 3.91 -1.95 7.05
N ILE A 36 2.64 -2.11 6.66
CA ILE A 36 2.10 -1.60 5.39
C ILE A 36 2.27 -0.07 5.33
N ARG A 37 1.87 0.66 6.38
CA ARG A 37 1.98 2.12 6.44
C ARG A 37 3.43 2.59 6.33
N GLN A 38 4.36 1.94 7.03
CA GLN A 38 5.79 2.27 6.95
C GLN A 38 6.33 2.05 5.54
N LYS A 39 5.95 0.94 4.89
CA LYS A 39 6.37 0.65 3.52
C LYS A 39 5.83 1.69 2.53
N CYS A 40 4.56 2.09 2.65
CA CYS A 40 3.96 3.12 1.80
C CYS A 40 4.63 4.50 1.98
N LYS A 41 5.01 4.86 3.21
CA LYS A 41 5.80 6.08 3.47
C LYS A 41 7.15 6.04 2.74
N LEU A 42 7.86 4.92 2.80
CA LEU A 42 9.14 4.75 2.09
C LEU A 42 8.96 4.88 0.58
N PHE A 43 7.95 4.23 0.01
CA PHE A 43 7.67 4.34 -1.42
C PHE A 43 7.26 5.75 -1.86
N GLY A 44 6.56 6.50 -0.99
CA GLY A 44 6.25 7.90 -1.25
C GLY A 44 7.51 8.76 -1.33
N ASN A 45 8.44 8.55 -0.39
CA ASN A 45 9.70 9.30 -0.36
C ASN A 45 10.69 8.84 -1.43
N PHE A 46 10.62 7.58 -1.86
CA PHE A 46 11.53 6.98 -2.84
C PHE A 46 10.77 6.16 -3.88
N PRO A 47 10.20 6.78 -4.93
CA PRO A 47 9.30 6.11 -5.87
C PRO A 47 9.94 4.99 -6.71
N ASN A 48 11.28 4.96 -6.80
CA ASN A 48 12.02 4.02 -7.65
C ASN A 48 12.63 2.82 -6.91
N ILE A 49 12.38 2.63 -5.61
CA ILE A 49 12.97 1.53 -4.82
C ILE A 49 12.29 0.17 -5.06
N GLY A 50 11.13 0.15 -5.72
CA GLY A 50 10.40 -1.08 -5.98
C GLY A 50 10.86 -1.81 -7.23
N LYS A 51 10.46 -3.08 -7.35
CA LYS A 51 10.66 -3.88 -8.56
C LYS A 51 9.67 -3.45 -9.65
N SER A 52 10.12 -3.45 -10.90
CA SER A 52 9.22 -3.23 -12.04
C SER A 52 8.40 -4.50 -12.25
N TYR A 53 7.10 -4.32 -12.47
CA TYR A 53 6.18 -5.41 -12.79
C TYR A 53 5.58 -5.23 -14.18
N ALA A 54 6.38 -4.70 -15.12
CA ALA A 54 5.96 -4.47 -16.50
C ALA A 54 5.44 -5.75 -17.18
N GLN A 55 5.92 -6.94 -16.78
CA GLN A 55 5.38 -8.22 -17.26
C GLN A 55 3.94 -8.52 -16.84
N ILE A 56 3.42 -7.87 -15.79
CA ILE A 56 2.03 -8.02 -15.32
C ILE A 56 1.14 -6.97 -16.00
N ARG A 57 1.58 -5.71 -15.99
CA ARG A 57 0.92 -4.63 -16.73
C ARG A 57 1.93 -3.55 -17.09
N PRO A 58 1.96 -3.06 -18.34
CA PRO A 58 2.77 -1.89 -18.68
C PRO A 58 2.37 -0.72 -17.78
N ASN A 59 3.36 0.00 -17.27
CA ASN A 59 3.19 1.08 -16.30
C ASN A 59 2.55 0.68 -14.96
N LEU A 60 2.64 -0.58 -14.53
CA LEU A 60 2.38 -0.94 -13.13
C LEU A 60 3.52 -0.33 -12.30
N PRO A 61 3.25 0.72 -11.49
CA PRO A 61 4.31 1.45 -10.83
C PRO A 61 5.03 0.54 -9.84
N LYS A 62 6.33 0.80 -9.68
CA LYS A 62 7.19 0.16 -8.67
C LYS A 62 6.71 0.41 -7.24
N ASN A 63 5.86 1.41 -7.05
CA ASN A 63 5.32 1.82 -5.77
C ASN A 63 3.87 1.34 -5.59
N CYS A 64 3.47 1.14 -4.33
CA CYS A 64 2.11 0.71 -3.97
C CYS A 64 1.07 1.73 -4.42
N GLY A 65 0.57 1.63 -5.66
CA GLY A 65 -0.58 2.38 -6.15
C GLY A 65 -0.54 3.89 -5.89
N LEU A 66 0.66 4.48 -5.78
CA LEU A 66 0.81 5.89 -5.42
C LEU A 66 0.36 6.73 -6.61
N LYS A 67 -0.93 7.05 -6.64
CA LYS A 67 -1.40 8.12 -7.52
C LYS A 67 -0.74 9.41 -7.01
N PRO A 68 0.01 10.15 -7.85
CA PRO A 68 0.35 11.52 -7.49
C PRO A 68 -0.94 12.25 -7.15
N PRO A 69 -0.91 13.22 -6.20
CA PRO A 69 -2.10 13.98 -5.86
C PRO A 69 -2.63 14.56 -7.17
N LEU A 70 -3.82 14.11 -7.57
CA LEU A 70 -4.56 14.76 -8.64
C LEU A 70 -4.69 16.22 -8.18
N LEU A 71 -4.05 17.13 -8.91
CA LEU A 71 -4.36 18.55 -8.85
C LEU A 71 -5.86 18.64 -9.13
N ARG A 72 -6.65 18.74 -8.05
CA ARG A 72 -8.04 19.19 -8.14
C ARG A 72 -7.95 20.64 -8.60
N GLY A 73 -8.17 20.86 -9.88
CA GLY A 73 -8.75 22.11 -10.36
C GLY A 73 -10.19 22.24 -9.90
#